data_AF-A0A2V2MRL5-F1
#
_entry.id   AF-A0A2V2MRL5-F1
#
_cell.length_a   1.000
_cell.length_b   1.000
_cell.length_c   1.000
_cell.angle_alpha   90.00
_cell.angle_beta   90.00
_cell.angle_gamma   90.00
#
_symmetry.space_group_name_H-M   'P 1'
#
loop_
_entity.id
_entity.type
_entity.pdbx_description
1 polymer ?
#
loop_
_entity_poly.entity_id
_entity_poly.type
_entity_poly.pdbx_seq_one_letter_code
_entity_poly.pdbx_strand_id
1 'polypeptide(L)'
;MADFTTKSVTKSAERKLSSPIDTVANFLALVQDVIENNPWGCTSYTSNNQTVPGVVRGSEHYSGKVVYENAEAKTVGQISVRAPTSVAFSTNISTIVAATAINTATAINTAMGGTPSHDSSEDSFSCALKCHNSNGEVFSVTFRRDSVVVSGYEADSILSGIETWADTVALLA
;
A
#
# COMPACT_ATOMS: atom_id res chain seq x y z
N MET A 1 -1.23 4.94 -44.49
CA MET A 1 -0.73 3.63 -44.04
C MET A 1 -0.34 3.80 -42.59
N ALA A 2 -1.11 3.24 -41.65
CA ALA A 2 -0.82 3.38 -40.23
C ALA A 2 0.31 2.39 -39.86
N ASP A 3 1.40 2.90 -39.30
CA ASP A 3 2.62 2.16 -38.97
C ASP A 3 2.55 1.40 -37.63
N PHE A 4 1.40 1.50 -36.93
CA PHE A 4 1.20 0.91 -35.62
C PHE A 4 0.03 -0.07 -35.64
N THR A 5 0.26 -1.27 -35.10
CA THR A 5 -0.78 -2.28 -34.84
C THR A 5 -1.00 -2.38 -33.34
N THR A 6 -2.25 -2.28 -32.90
CA THR A 6 -2.64 -2.47 -31.50
C THR A 6 -2.34 -3.90 -31.06
N LYS A 7 -1.67 -4.07 -29.91
CA LYS A 7 -1.32 -5.40 -29.38
C LYS A 7 -2.40 -5.98 -28.47
N SER A 8 -2.93 -5.19 -27.53
CA SER A 8 -4.00 -5.63 -26.63
C SER A 8 -4.82 -4.46 -26.08
N VAL A 9 -6.04 -4.77 -25.60
CA VAL A 9 -6.93 -3.83 -24.89
C VAL A 9 -7.12 -4.35 -23.47
N THR A 10 -6.45 -3.72 -22.51
CA THR A 10 -6.56 -4.07 -21.10
C THR A 10 -7.63 -3.24 -20.39
N LYS A 11 -8.12 -3.77 -19.28
CA LYS A 11 -9.19 -3.21 -18.45
C LYS A 11 -8.65 -2.78 -17.08
N SER A 12 -9.46 -2.00 -16.38
CA SER A 12 -9.23 -1.61 -14.98
C SER A 12 -10.56 -1.57 -14.23
N ALA A 13 -10.54 -2.01 -12.98
CA ALA A 13 -11.67 -1.97 -12.06
C ALA A 13 -11.21 -1.48 -10.68
N GLU A 14 -12.11 -0.82 -9.95
CA GLU A 14 -11.87 -0.33 -8.60
C GLU A 14 -13.00 -0.80 -7.70
N ARG A 15 -12.64 -1.40 -6.56
CA ARG A 15 -13.52 -1.66 -5.42
C ARG A 15 -13.20 -0.63 -4.35
N LYS A 16 -14.16 0.23 -4.04
CA LYS A 16 -14.08 1.10 -2.85
C LYS A 16 -14.45 0.31 -1.62
N LEU A 17 -13.69 0.51 -0.54
CA LEU A 17 -13.95 -0.13 0.74
C LEU A 17 -15.01 0.65 1.51
N SER A 18 -15.85 -0.06 2.25
CA SER A 18 -16.87 0.58 3.09
C SER A 18 -16.24 1.30 4.30
N SER A 19 -15.11 0.76 4.78
CA SER A 19 -14.30 1.33 5.84
C SER A 19 -12.82 1.30 5.42
N PRO A 20 -12.05 2.36 5.70
CA PRO A 20 -10.61 2.34 5.47
C PRO A 20 -9.92 1.23 6.24
N ILE A 21 -8.86 0.65 5.69
CA ILE A 21 -7.96 -0.23 6.45
C ILE A 21 -7.34 0.59 7.59
N ASP A 22 -7.47 0.12 8.84
CA ASP A 22 -7.19 0.98 10.00
C ASP A 22 -5.71 1.26 10.25
N THR A 23 -4.85 0.27 9.99
CA THR A 23 -3.44 0.34 10.35
C THR A 23 -2.54 -0.19 9.24
N VAL A 24 -1.31 0.32 9.18
CA VAL A 24 -0.27 -0.21 8.30
C VAL A 24 0.03 -1.68 8.59
N ALA A 25 -0.16 -2.14 9.83
CA ALA A 25 0.04 -3.54 10.20
C ALA A 25 -1.02 -4.46 9.54
N ASN A 26 -2.31 -4.10 9.63
CA ASN A 26 -3.39 -4.84 8.97
C ASN A 26 -3.22 -4.85 7.45
N PHE A 27 -2.82 -3.71 6.88
CA PHE A 27 -2.50 -3.59 5.47
C PHE A 27 -1.37 -4.53 5.05
N LEU A 28 -0.25 -4.54 5.77
CA LEU A 28 0.88 -5.42 5.45
C LEU A 28 0.53 -6.89 5.62
N ALA A 29 -0.24 -7.25 6.65
CA ALA A 29 -0.71 -8.61 6.86
C ALA A 29 -1.53 -9.10 5.67
N LEU A 30 -2.46 -8.29 5.16
CA LEU A 30 -3.21 -8.60 3.94
C LEU A 30 -2.30 -8.83 2.73
N VAL A 31 -1.35 -7.92 2.50
CA VAL A 31 -0.46 -8.03 1.34
C VAL A 31 0.43 -9.29 1.44
N GLN A 32 0.93 -9.62 2.63
CA GLN A 32 1.73 -10.83 2.83
C GLN A 32 0.88 -12.10 2.67
N ASP A 33 -0.33 -12.13 3.22
CA ASP A 33 -1.25 -13.26 3.07
C ASP A 33 -1.49 -13.60 1.59
N VAL A 34 -1.72 -12.58 0.75
CA VAL A 34 -1.90 -12.76 -0.69
C VAL A 34 -0.65 -13.31 -1.37
N ILE A 35 0.55 -12.83 -1.01
CA ILE A 35 1.81 -13.31 -1.59
C ILE A 35 2.07 -14.76 -1.19
N GLU A 36 1.83 -15.12 0.07
CA GLU A 36 2.13 -16.44 0.62
C GLU A 36 1.11 -17.49 0.15
N ASN A 37 -0.18 -17.17 0.21
CA ASN A 37 -1.25 -18.11 -0.09
C ASN A 37 -1.66 -18.10 -1.57
N ASN A 38 -1.27 -17.08 -2.33
CA ASN A 38 -1.56 -16.93 -3.76
C ASN A 38 -3.01 -17.33 -4.12
N PRO A 39 -4.01 -16.66 -3.54
CA PRO A 39 -5.41 -17.06 -3.65
C PRO A 39 -5.94 -16.98 -5.09
N TRP A 40 -5.22 -16.27 -5.98
CA TRP A 40 -5.59 -16.06 -7.38
C TRP A 40 -5.04 -17.12 -8.32
N GLY A 41 -4.27 -18.10 -7.82
CA GLY A 41 -3.70 -19.16 -8.63
C GLY A 41 -2.68 -18.66 -9.67
N CYS A 42 -1.97 -17.57 -9.36
CA CYS A 42 -0.95 -17.04 -10.26
C CYS A 42 0.22 -18.02 -10.36
N THR A 43 0.84 -18.11 -11.53
CA THR A 43 1.86 -19.11 -11.84
C THR A 43 3.24 -18.47 -11.88
N SER A 44 4.23 -19.15 -11.31
CA SER A 44 5.62 -18.72 -11.42
C SER A 44 6.08 -18.69 -12.88
N TYR A 45 6.95 -17.75 -13.22
CA TYR A 45 7.49 -17.60 -14.57
C TYR A 45 8.99 -17.37 -14.53
N THR A 46 9.67 -17.61 -15.65
CA THR A 46 11.11 -17.38 -15.76
C THR A 46 11.37 -16.01 -16.38
N SER A 47 12.16 -15.18 -15.69
CA SER A 47 12.61 -13.88 -16.19
C SER A 47 14.10 -13.73 -15.89
N ASN A 48 14.91 -13.35 -16.89
CA ASN A 48 16.37 -13.22 -16.74
C ASN A 48 17.03 -14.47 -16.11
N ASN A 49 16.63 -15.67 -16.56
CA ASN A 49 17.08 -16.96 -16.03
C ASN A 49 16.80 -17.20 -14.53
N GLN A 50 15.92 -16.41 -13.92
CA GLN A 50 15.48 -16.58 -12.53
C GLN A 50 13.99 -16.93 -12.49
N THR A 51 13.62 -17.84 -11.59
CA THR A 51 12.22 -18.16 -11.31
C THR A 51 11.62 -17.05 -10.45
N VAL A 52 10.63 -16.35 -11.00
CA VAL A 52 9.85 -15.33 -10.31
C VAL A 52 8.54 -15.97 -9.81
N PRO A 53 8.15 -15.76 -8.54
CA PRO A 53 6.86 -16.22 -8.02
C PRO A 53 5.67 -15.67 -8.83
N GLY A 54 4.52 -16.35 -8.77
CA GLY A 54 3.33 -15.93 -9.50
C GLY A 54 2.74 -14.60 -9.02
N VAL A 55 2.89 -14.29 -7.73
CA VAL A 55 2.54 -13.00 -7.14
C VAL A 55 3.78 -12.38 -6.54
N VAL A 56 4.09 -11.14 -6.95
CA VAL A 56 5.24 -10.41 -6.42
C VAL A 56 4.86 -9.00 -6.03
N ARG A 57 5.54 -8.50 -5.00
CA ARG A 57 5.44 -7.11 -4.57
C ARG A 57 6.03 -6.19 -5.64
N GLY A 58 5.26 -5.20 -6.05
CA GLY A 58 5.62 -4.16 -7.01
C GLY A 58 5.94 -2.84 -6.31
N SER A 59 5.36 -1.75 -6.80
CA SER A 59 5.55 -0.42 -6.23
C SER A 59 4.80 -0.25 -4.91
N GLU A 60 5.42 0.44 -3.96
CA GLU A 60 4.83 0.76 -2.66
C GLU A 60 5.02 2.23 -2.31
N HIS A 61 4.06 2.77 -1.57
CA HIS A 61 4.07 4.14 -1.07
C HIS A 61 3.41 4.19 0.31
N TYR A 62 4.07 4.88 1.24
CA TYR A 62 3.59 5.09 2.60
C TYR A 62 3.73 6.56 2.96
N SER A 63 2.68 7.15 3.51
CA SER A 63 2.70 8.52 4.01
C SER A 63 1.84 8.68 5.25
N GLY A 64 2.17 9.67 6.06
CA GLY A 64 1.48 9.96 7.31
C GLY A 64 1.89 11.31 7.86
N LYS A 65 1.39 11.63 9.05
CA LYS A 65 1.56 12.96 9.64
C LYS A 65 1.89 12.87 11.11
N VAL A 66 2.88 13.63 11.55
CA VAL A 66 3.11 13.90 12.97
C VAL A 66 2.60 15.31 13.25
N VAL A 67 1.67 15.45 14.18
CA VAL A 67 1.15 16.73 14.65
C VAL A 67 1.82 17.12 15.95
N TYR A 68 1.95 18.42 16.18
CA TYR A 68 2.51 18.98 17.40
C TYR A 68 1.43 19.76 18.11
N GLU A 69 1.14 19.39 19.36
CA GLU A 69 0.10 20.02 20.16
C GLU A 69 0.70 20.75 21.35
N ASN A 70 0.17 21.94 21.65
CA ASN A 70 0.53 22.67 22.86
C ASN A 70 -0.23 22.15 24.09
N ALA A 71 -0.01 22.78 25.25
CA ALA A 71 -0.67 22.38 26.50
C ALA A 71 -2.20 22.51 26.49
N GLU A 72 -2.76 23.31 25.57
CA GLU A 72 -4.20 23.47 25.37
C GLU A 72 -4.76 22.55 24.27
N ALA A 73 -4.01 21.52 23.84
CA ALA A 73 -4.37 20.60 22.76
C ALA A 73 -4.64 21.29 21.41
N LYS A 74 -4.00 22.44 21.16
CA LYS A 74 -4.04 23.11 19.86
C LYS A 74 -2.84 22.67 19.02
N THR A 75 -3.10 22.30 17.78
CA THR A 75 -2.03 22.04 16.80
C THR A 75 -1.22 23.32 16.56
N VAL A 76 0.06 23.29 16.90
CA VAL A 76 1.04 24.36 16.69
C VAL A 76 1.98 24.09 15.53
N GLY A 77 2.00 22.85 15.03
CA GLY A 77 2.75 22.50 13.83
C GLY A 77 2.53 21.06 13.39
N GLN A 78 3.13 20.69 12.26
CA GLN A 78 3.03 19.35 11.68
C GLN A 78 4.23 19.00 10.82
N ILE A 79 4.53 17.70 10.71
CA ILE A 79 5.50 17.13 9.78
C ILE A 79 4.79 16.06 8.96
N SER A 80 4.87 16.16 7.64
CA SER A 80 4.42 15.10 6.74
C SER A 80 5.57 14.14 6.44
N VAL A 81 5.33 12.85 6.63
CA VAL A 81 6.30 11.79 6.36
C VAL A 81 5.89 11.07 5.07
N ARG A 82 6.85 10.82 4.20
CA ARG A 82 6.70 9.97 3.01
C ARG A 82 7.85 8.98 2.97
N ALA A 83 7.54 7.72 2.71
CA ALA A 83 8.53 6.66 2.70
C ALA A 83 8.27 5.65 1.58
N PRO A 84 9.33 5.08 0.99
CA PRO A 84 9.21 4.06 -0.05
C PRO A 84 8.90 2.67 0.51
N THR A 85 9.09 2.44 1.82
CA THR A 85 8.83 1.17 2.50
C THR A 85 8.13 1.40 3.83
N SER A 86 7.36 0.41 4.29
CA SER A 86 6.69 0.46 5.59
C SER A 86 7.69 0.53 6.74
N VAL A 87 8.83 -0.16 6.64
CA VAL A 87 9.89 -0.12 7.65
C VAL A 87 10.47 1.29 7.79
N ALA A 88 10.75 1.96 6.67
CA ALA A 88 11.21 3.34 6.69
C ALA A 88 10.13 4.29 7.22
N PHE A 89 8.86 4.06 6.87
CA PHE A 89 7.72 4.83 7.40
C PHE A 89 7.64 4.74 8.93
N SER A 90 7.56 3.52 9.48
CA SER A 90 7.47 3.29 10.93
C SER A 90 8.68 3.82 11.67
N THR A 91 9.89 3.66 11.11
CA THR A 91 11.13 4.19 11.70
C THR A 91 11.10 5.72 11.75
N ASN A 92 10.69 6.38 10.66
CA ASN A 92 10.61 7.83 10.59
C ASN A 92 9.59 8.39 11.59
N ILE A 93 8.38 7.84 11.62
CA ILE A 93 7.33 8.25 12.58
C ILE A 93 7.83 8.05 14.02
N SER A 94 8.35 6.87 14.35
CA SER A 94 8.85 6.58 15.69
C SER A 94 10.00 7.49 16.10
N THR A 95 10.88 7.86 15.17
CA THR A 95 12.02 8.76 15.43
C THR A 95 11.55 10.18 15.73
N ILE A 96 10.56 10.68 15.00
CA ILE A 96 10.03 12.04 15.19
C ILE A 96 9.23 12.11 16.50
N VAL A 97 8.41 11.10 16.80
CA VAL A 97 7.57 11.06 18.02
C VAL A 97 8.39 10.80 19.29
N ALA A 98 9.62 10.27 19.18
CA ALA A 98 10.49 10.01 20.33
C ALA A 98 10.95 11.31 21.02
N ALA A 99 10.13 11.82 21.95
CA ALA A 99 10.28 13.18 22.46
C ALA A 99 11.52 13.43 23.33
N THR A 100 12.12 12.39 23.90
CA THR A 100 13.19 12.51 24.90
C THR A 100 14.40 11.61 24.66
N ALA A 101 14.37 10.74 23.64
CA ALA A 101 15.40 9.71 23.44
C ALA A 101 16.49 10.08 22.43
N ILE A 102 16.25 11.06 21.56
CA ILE A 102 17.14 11.39 20.44
C ILE A 102 17.32 12.91 20.34
N ASN A 103 18.57 13.38 20.43
CA ASN A 103 18.91 14.81 20.43
C ASN A 103 18.30 15.60 19.25
N THR A 104 18.20 14.99 18.07
CA THR A 104 17.59 15.62 16.88
C THR A 104 16.08 15.75 17.01
N ALA A 105 15.38 14.76 17.57
CA ALA A 105 13.94 14.83 17.83
C ALA A 105 13.62 15.92 18.87
N THR A 106 14.44 16.03 19.93
CA THR A 106 14.28 17.07 20.96
C THR A 106 14.44 18.49 20.39
N ALA A 107 15.37 18.69 19.46
CA ALA A 107 15.55 19.98 18.79
C ALA A 107 14.34 20.35 17.91
N ILE A 108 13.79 19.38 17.17
CA ILE A 108 12.57 19.57 16.37
C ILE A 108 11.41 19.93 17.30
N ASN A 109 11.17 19.17 18.37
CA ASN A 109 10.04 19.40 19.28
C ASN A 109 10.09 20.78 19.93
N THR A 110 11.30 21.22 20.33
CA THR A 110 11.52 22.55 20.89
C THR A 110 11.23 23.65 19.87
N ALA A 111 11.68 23.47 18.62
CA ALA A 111 11.40 24.42 17.54
C ALA A 111 9.91 24.48 17.17
N MET A 112 9.21 23.35 17.25
CA MET A 112 7.77 23.25 16.98
C MET A 112 6.90 23.79 18.14
N GLY A 113 7.44 23.87 19.36
CA GLY A 113 6.75 24.42 20.52
C GLY A 113 5.61 23.56 21.07
N GLY A 114 5.65 22.24 20.83
CA GLY A 114 4.58 21.32 21.23
C GLY A 114 5.05 19.87 21.39
N THR A 115 4.14 19.00 21.82
CA THR A 115 4.37 17.55 21.95
C THR A 115 4.02 16.85 20.65
N PRO A 116 4.92 16.04 20.06
CA PRO A 116 4.61 15.30 18.84
C PRO A 116 3.66 14.12 19.12
N SER A 117 2.69 13.91 18.24
CA SER A 117 1.86 12.72 18.19
C SER A 117 1.64 12.28 16.73
N HIS A 118 1.58 10.97 16.50
CA HIS A 118 1.29 10.43 15.16
C HIS A 118 -0.21 10.48 14.92
N ASP A 119 -0.61 11.23 13.89
CA ASP A 119 -1.98 11.25 13.40
C ASP A 119 -2.17 10.12 12.38
N SER A 120 -2.50 8.93 12.87
CA SER A 120 -2.70 7.72 12.06
C SER A 120 -3.99 7.76 11.22
N SER A 121 -4.89 8.71 11.49
CA SER A 121 -6.13 8.88 10.72
C SER A 121 -5.85 9.42 9.31
N GLU A 122 -4.76 10.16 9.15
CA GLU A 122 -4.28 10.73 7.90
C GLU A 122 -3.25 9.83 7.19
N ASP A 123 -2.97 8.63 7.71
CA ASP A 123 -2.03 7.71 7.05
C ASP A 123 -2.61 7.21 5.72
N SER A 124 -1.77 7.18 4.70
CA SER A 124 -2.07 6.61 3.39
C SER A 124 -1.00 5.60 3.03
N PHE A 125 -1.45 4.45 2.53
CA PHE A 125 -0.59 3.35 2.12
C PHE A 125 -1.11 2.75 0.83
N SER A 126 -0.18 2.36 -0.03
CA SER A 126 -0.45 1.75 -1.33
C SER A 126 0.60 0.69 -1.63
N CYS A 127 0.19 -0.47 -2.11
CA CYS A 127 1.06 -1.54 -2.57
C CYS A 127 0.44 -2.21 -3.78
N ALA A 128 1.17 -2.20 -4.90
CA ALA A 128 0.79 -2.93 -6.09
C ALA A 128 1.41 -4.32 -6.07
N LEU A 129 0.60 -5.36 -6.18
CA LEU A 129 1.04 -6.73 -6.44
C LEU A 129 0.96 -7.00 -7.94
N LYS A 130 2.07 -7.47 -8.51
CA LYS A 130 2.11 -7.94 -9.89
C LYS A 130 1.83 -9.43 -9.92
N CYS A 131 0.94 -9.83 -10.82
CA CYS A 131 0.37 -11.17 -10.87
C CYS A 131 0.54 -11.74 -12.27
N HIS A 132 1.09 -12.94 -12.36
CA HIS A 132 1.21 -13.69 -13.62
C HIS A 132 0.15 -14.79 -13.64
N ASN A 133 -0.94 -14.57 -14.37
CA ASN A 133 -2.03 -15.54 -14.44
C ASN A 133 -1.57 -16.82 -15.18
N SER A 134 -2.22 -17.93 -14.88
CA SER A 134 -2.06 -19.22 -15.57
C SER A 134 -2.34 -19.16 -17.08
N ASN A 135 -3.13 -18.18 -17.55
CA ASN A 135 -3.38 -17.95 -18.97
C ASN A 135 -2.29 -17.10 -19.67
N GLY A 136 -1.25 -16.68 -18.94
CA GLY A 136 -0.14 -15.86 -19.45
C GLY A 136 -0.36 -14.34 -19.37
N GLU A 137 -1.53 -13.88 -18.93
CA GLU A 137 -1.77 -12.45 -18.69
C GLU A 137 -1.01 -11.96 -17.46
N VAL A 138 -0.54 -10.71 -17.53
CA VAL A 138 0.07 -10.02 -16.38
C VAL A 138 -0.82 -8.86 -16.00
N PHE A 139 -1.34 -8.90 -14.77
CA PHE A 139 -2.18 -7.84 -14.21
C PHE A 139 -1.60 -7.37 -12.88
N SER A 140 -2.13 -6.26 -12.37
CA SER A 140 -1.74 -5.71 -11.07
C SER A 140 -2.95 -5.55 -10.17
N VAL A 141 -2.81 -5.91 -8.90
CA VAL A 141 -3.78 -5.62 -7.84
C VAL A 141 -3.14 -4.63 -6.88
N THR A 142 -3.65 -3.41 -6.87
CA THR A 142 -3.17 -2.34 -5.99
C THR A 142 -4.10 -2.20 -4.81
N PHE A 143 -3.59 -2.56 -3.63
CA PHE A 143 -4.25 -2.28 -2.37
C PHE A 143 -3.90 -0.86 -1.95
N ARG A 144 -4.92 -0.08 -1.61
CA ARG A 144 -4.83 1.22 -0.96
C ARG A 144 -5.57 1.16 0.38
N ARG A 145 -5.48 2.24 1.14
CA ARG A 145 -6.22 2.36 2.41
C ARG A 145 -7.74 2.27 2.24
N ASP A 146 -8.28 2.80 1.16
CA ASP A 146 -9.71 2.99 0.93
C ASP A 146 -10.26 2.21 -0.27
N SER A 147 -9.39 1.50 -0.99
CA SER A 147 -9.75 0.89 -2.26
C SER A 147 -8.81 -0.25 -2.66
N VAL A 148 -9.33 -1.13 -3.52
CA VAL A 148 -8.56 -2.15 -4.24
C VAL A 148 -8.75 -1.91 -5.73
N VAL A 149 -7.66 -1.78 -6.47
CA VAL A 149 -7.68 -1.52 -7.91
C VAL A 149 -7.06 -2.69 -8.65
N VAL A 150 -7.81 -3.31 -9.57
CA VAL A 150 -7.29 -4.33 -10.48
C VAL A 150 -7.08 -3.67 -11.83
N SER A 151 -5.89 -3.80 -12.42
CA SER A 151 -5.57 -3.18 -13.71
C SER A 151 -4.70 -4.07 -14.58
N GLY A 152 -4.79 -3.87 -15.91
CA GLY A 152 -3.97 -4.59 -16.88
C GLY A 152 -4.49 -5.97 -17.27
N TYR A 153 -5.68 -6.36 -16.82
CA TYR A 153 -6.31 -7.64 -17.17
C TYR A 153 -7.16 -7.51 -18.45
N GLU A 154 -7.31 -8.60 -19.19
CA GLU A 154 -8.17 -8.71 -20.37
C GLU A 154 -9.33 -9.68 -20.11
N ALA A 155 -9.01 -10.83 -19.52
CA ALA A 155 -9.99 -11.86 -19.19
C ALA A 155 -10.86 -11.48 -17.99
N ASP A 156 -12.18 -11.52 -18.17
CA ASP A 156 -13.16 -11.20 -17.11
C ASP A 156 -13.14 -12.23 -15.96
N SER A 157 -12.61 -13.43 -16.20
CA SER A 157 -12.39 -14.44 -15.17
C SER A 157 -11.34 -14.00 -14.14
N ILE A 158 -10.38 -13.14 -14.51
CA ILE A 158 -9.41 -12.57 -13.56
C ILE A 158 -10.14 -11.67 -12.58
N LEU A 159 -10.94 -10.72 -13.07
CA LEU A 159 -11.70 -9.82 -12.21
C LEU A 159 -12.67 -10.62 -11.33
N SER A 160 -13.43 -11.54 -11.91
CA SER A 160 -14.41 -12.36 -11.19
C SER A 160 -13.76 -13.18 -10.06
N GLY A 161 -12.56 -13.73 -10.30
CA GLY A 161 -11.79 -14.47 -9.30
C GLY A 161 -11.30 -13.57 -8.16
N ILE A 162 -10.84 -12.37 -8.47
CA ILE A 162 -10.41 -11.39 -7.46
C ILE A 162 -11.59 -10.91 -6.63
N GLU A 163 -12.74 -10.62 -7.26
CA GLU A 163 -13.96 -10.22 -6.56
C GLU A 163 -14.44 -11.31 -5.61
N THR A 164 -14.51 -12.56 -6.09
CA THR A 164 -14.90 -13.71 -5.28
C THR A 164 -13.98 -13.90 -4.08
N TRP A 165 -12.66 -13.76 -4.27
CA TRP A 165 -11.72 -13.81 -3.16
C TRP A 165 -11.89 -12.62 -2.21
N ALA A 166 -12.01 -11.40 -2.74
CA ALA A 166 -12.12 -10.18 -1.93
C ALA A 166 -13.37 -10.21 -1.02
N ASP A 167 -14.47 -10.82 -1.48
CA ASP A 167 -15.68 -11.02 -0.67
C ASP A 167 -15.47 -11.97 0.53
N THR A 168 -14.43 -12.81 0.50
CA THR A 168 -14.05 -13.66 1.64
C THR A 168 -13.17 -12.95 2.66
N VAL A 169 -12.61 -11.80 2.30
CA VAL A 169 -11.67 -11.04 3.16
C VAL A 169 -12.42 -9.94 3.88
N ALA A 170 -12.69 -10.14 5.17
CA ALA A 170 -13.44 -9.18 5.99
C ALA A 170 -12.85 -7.76 5.98
N LEU A 171 -11.53 -7.62 5.83
CA LEU A 171 -10.84 -6.33 5.76
C LEU A 171 -11.16 -5.55 4.47
N LEU A 172 -11.69 -6.21 3.43
CA LEU A 172 -12.01 -5.63 2.12
C LEU A 172 -13.52 -5.44 1.89
N ALA A 173 -14.33 -5.63 2.94
CA ALA A 173 -15.78 -5.52 2.89
C ALA A 173 -16.28 -4.09 2.66
#